data_AF-A0AAW7FE52-F1
#
_entry.id   AF-A0AAW7FE52-F1
#
_cell.length_a   1.000
_cell.length_b   1.000
_cell.length_c   1.000
_cell.angle_alpha   90.00
_cell.angle_beta   90.00
_cell.angle_gamma   90.00
#
_symmetry.space_group_name_H-M   'P 1'
#
loop_
_entity.id
_entity.type
_entity.pdbx_description
1 polymer ?
#
loop_
_entity_poly.entity_id
_entity_poly.type
_entity_poly.pdbx_seq_one_letter_code
_entity_poly.pdbx_strand_id
1 'polypeptide(L)'
;MCNTIEFEGNQISLGDIFVSIWGYEQTNVHFYQVVGVAGKSTVKLREVESREVPDHKDAYSGEKYAKPDYFKNNDILTRRLVKGCTKPTVKDDHARMRKIDPLKGYSYSTGA
;
A
#
# COMPACT_ATOMS: atom_id res chain seq x y z
N MET A 1 -0.47 -7.24 -23.41
CA MET A 1 -1.66 -7.08 -22.54
C MET A 1 -1.43 -5.81 -21.74
N CYS A 2 -2.37 -4.87 -21.76
CA CYS A 2 -2.18 -3.55 -21.15
C CYS A 2 -2.43 -3.65 -19.64
N ASN A 3 -1.35 -3.78 -18.87
CA ASN A 3 -1.40 -4.05 -17.43
C ASN A 3 -1.29 -2.75 -16.59
N THR A 4 -1.70 -1.64 -17.20
CA THR A 4 -1.61 -0.28 -16.67
C THR A 4 -2.93 0.42 -16.90
N ILE A 5 -3.41 1.16 -15.88
CA ILE A 5 -4.59 2.01 -15.96
C ILE A 5 -4.20 3.44 -15.67
N GLU A 6 -4.82 4.38 -16.37
CA GLU A 6 -4.74 5.80 -16.07
C GLU A 6 -6.01 6.21 -15.32
N PHE A 7 -5.82 6.75 -14.11
CA PHE A 7 -6.91 7.18 -13.25
C PHE A 7 -6.66 8.61 -12.78
N GLU A 8 -7.50 9.55 -13.23
CA GLU A 8 -7.39 10.98 -12.90
C GLU A 8 -5.97 11.55 -13.13
N GLY A 9 -5.36 11.19 -14.27
CA GLY A 9 -3.99 11.60 -14.63
C GLY A 9 -2.88 10.87 -13.87
N ASN A 10 -3.22 9.86 -13.05
CA ASN A 10 -2.25 9.02 -12.36
C ASN A 10 -2.17 7.65 -13.03
N GLN A 11 -0.95 7.28 -13.44
CA GLN A 11 -0.69 5.96 -13.99
C GLN A 11 -0.50 4.93 -12.87
N ILE A 12 -1.27 3.85 -12.92
CA ILE A 12 -1.19 2.72 -12.00
C ILE A 12 -0.86 1.48 -12.81
N SER A 13 0.28 0.88 -12.51
CA SER A 13 0.78 -0.32 -13.18
C SER A 13 0.88 -1.47 -12.19
N LEU A 14 1.04 -2.68 -12.72
CA LEU A 14 1.45 -3.81 -11.90
C LEU A 14 2.76 -3.52 -11.16
N GLY A 15 2.83 -4.00 -9.92
CA GLY A 15 3.99 -3.77 -9.05
C GLY A 15 3.91 -2.48 -8.23
N ASP A 16 2.95 -1.59 -8.51
CA ASP A 16 2.72 -0.43 -7.64
C ASP A 16 2.33 -0.89 -6.23
N ILE A 17 2.83 -0.19 -5.20
CA ILE A 17 2.55 -0.49 -3.81
C ILE A 17 1.56 0.53 -3.24
N PHE A 18 0.60 0.04 -2.48
CA PHE A 18 -0.32 0.80 -1.67
C PHE A 18 -0.05 0.49 -0.20
N VAL A 19 -0.01 1.53 0.63
CA VAL A 19 0.09 1.39 2.08
C VAL A 19 -1.26 1.69 2.70
N SER A 20 -1.72 0.81 3.57
CA SER A 20 -2.88 1.00 4.44
C SER A 20 -2.40 1.09 5.88
N ILE A 21 -2.82 2.13 6.58
CA ILE A 21 -2.44 2.36 7.98
C ILE A 21 -3.73 2.50 8.75
N TRP A 22 -3.89 1.66 9.76
CA TRP A 22 -5.04 1.66 10.65
C TRP A 22 -4.60 1.36 12.08
N GLY A 23 -5.51 1.57 13.03
CA GLY A 23 -5.22 1.40 14.46
C GLY A 23 -4.91 2.73 15.16
N TYR A 24 -5.00 2.67 16.49
CA TYR A 24 -5.02 3.83 17.39
C TYR A 24 -3.73 4.67 17.34
N GLU A 25 -2.61 4.05 16.94
CA GLU A 25 -1.28 4.69 16.89
C GLU A 25 -0.52 4.38 15.60
N GLN A 26 -1.22 4.11 14.49
CA GLN A 26 -0.58 3.79 13.21
C GLN A 26 0.36 2.56 13.29
N THR A 27 0.14 1.67 14.25
CA THR A 27 0.95 0.48 14.51
C THR A 27 0.78 -0.56 13.40
N ASN A 28 -0.43 -0.65 12.84
CA ASN A 28 -0.76 -1.60 11.78
C ASN A 28 -0.57 -0.95 10.41
N VAL A 29 0.68 -0.98 9.94
CA VAL A 29 1.05 -0.62 8.57
C VAL A 29 1.03 -1.88 7.71
N HIS A 30 0.11 -1.93 6.75
CA HIS A 30 -0.02 -3.02 5.79
C HIS A 30 0.32 -2.52 4.40
N PHE A 31 1.05 -3.33 3.64
CA PHE A 31 1.46 -3.00 2.28
C PHE A 31 0.76 -3.95 1.30
N TYR A 32 0.34 -3.41 0.18
CA TYR A 32 -0.42 -4.12 -0.83
C TYR A 32 0.17 -3.84 -2.20
N GLN A 33 0.51 -4.87 -2.95
CA GLN A 33 1.01 -4.74 -4.31
C GLN A 33 -0.10 -4.93 -5.32
N VAL A 34 -0.10 -4.11 -6.37
CA VAL A 34 -0.97 -4.28 -7.53
C VAL A 34 -0.51 -5.51 -8.31
N VAL A 35 -1.32 -6.56 -8.27
CA VAL A 35 -1.12 -7.81 -9.01
C VAL A 35 -2.02 -7.91 -10.25
N GLY A 36 -2.98 -7.00 -10.38
CA GLY A 36 -3.90 -6.96 -11.51
C GLY A 36 -4.64 -5.64 -11.61
N VAL A 37 -5.16 -5.35 -12.79
CA VAL A 37 -6.15 -4.29 -13.02
C VAL A 37 -7.42 -4.93 -13.57
N ALA A 38 -8.58 -4.49 -13.07
CA ALA A 38 -9.88 -5.06 -13.40
C ALA A 38 -10.80 -3.97 -13.96
N GLY A 39 -10.61 -3.61 -15.24
CA GLY A 39 -11.34 -2.54 -15.89
C GLY A 39 -10.66 -1.18 -15.69
N LYS A 40 -11.44 -0.08 -15.77
CA LYS A 40 -10.90 1.29 -15.85
C LYS A 40 -10.55 1.95 -14.52
N SER A 41 -11.14 1.49 -13.41
CA SER A 41 -11.00 2.12 -12.09
C SER A 41 -10.93 1.13 -10.95
N THR A 42 -10.73 -0.16 -11.25
CA THR A 42 -10.63 -1.22 -10.25
C THR A 42 -9.26 -1.86 -10.36
N VAL A 43 -8.61 -2.09 -9.23
CA VAL A 43 -7.31 -2.73 -9.12
C VAL A 43 -7.42 -3.97 -8.23
N LYS A 44 -6.61 -4.97 -8.54
CA LYS A 44 -6.41 -6.17 -7.74
C LYS A 44 -5.12 -6.01 -6.97
N LEU A 45 -5.26 -5.98 -5.66
CA LEU A 45 -4.21 -5.77 -4.69
C LEU A 45 -3.97 -7.07 -3.93
N ARG A 46 -2.73 -7.28 -3.51
CA ARG A 46 -2.36 -8.44 -2.71
C ARG A 46 -1.44 -8.00 -1.60
N GLU A 47 -1.72 -8.45 -0.37
CA GLU A 47 -0.89 -8.07 0.78
C GLU A 47 0.53 -8.63 0.62
N VAL A 48 1.51 -7.74 0.80
CA VAL A 48 2.94 -8.08 0.76
C VAL A 48 3.56 -7.93 2.14
N GLU A 49 4.60 -8.72 2.38
CA GLU A 49 5.41 -8.63 3.56
C GLU A 49 6.10 -7.26 3.61
N SER A 50 6.38 -6.80 4.82
CA SER A 50 7.21 -5.62 5.04
C SER A 50 8.39 -5.97 5.92
N ARG A 51 9.50 -5.31 5.63
CA ARG A 51 10.68 -5.31 6.46
C ARG A 51 10.64 -4.07 7.34
N GLU A 52 10.52 -4.26 8.63
CA GLU A 52 10.80 -3.23 9.61
C GLU A 52 12.30 -3.17 9.92
N VAL A 53 12.83 -1.96 9.96
CA VAL A 53 14.19 -1.64 10.37
C VAL A 53 14.05 -0.69 11.57
N PRO A 54 14.01 -1.21 12.80
CA PRO A 54 14.02 -0.39 13.99
C PRO A 54 15.39 0.27 14.17
N ASP A 55 15.42 1.51 14.64
CA ASP A 55 16.65 2.28 14.87
C ASP A 55 17.49 1.68 16.02
N HIS A 56 16.81 1.25 17.10
CA HIS A 56 17.40 0.56 18.25
C HIS A 56 16.48 -0.56 18.77
N LYS A 57 17.01 -1.45 19.62
CA LYS A 57 16.30 -2.64 20.16
C LYS A 57 14.97 -2.32 20.88
N ASP A 58 14.79 -1.08 21.32
CA ASP A 58 13.62 -0.58 22.04
C ASP A 58 13.06 0.70 21.39
N ALA A 59 13.41 0.96 20.12
CA ALA A 59 12.97 2.17 19.43
C ALA A 59 11.48 2.08 19.06
N TYR A 60 10.69 3.03 19.55
CA TYR A 60 9.31 3.28 19.12
C TYR A 60 9.22 3.95 17.74
N SER A 61 10.35 4.11 17.06
CA SER A 61 10.44 4.69 15.72
C SER A 61 11.34 3.82 14.84
N GLY A 62 10.95 3.68 13.58
CA GLY A 62 11.70 2.88 12.61
C GLY A 62 11.21 3.10 11.19
N GLU A 63 11.83 2.40 10.26
CA GLU A 63 11.46 2.43 8.86
C GLU A 63 10.81 1.12 8.46
N LYS A 64 9.66 1.18 7.80
CA LYS A 64 9.03 0.01 7.18
C LYS A 64 9.19 0.09 5.67
N TYR A 65 9.74 -0.97 5.11
CA TYR A 65 9.95 -1.15 3.68
C TYR A 65 9.01 -2.25 3.17
N ALA A 66 8.24 -1.96 2.12
CA ALA A 66 7.47 -2.99 1.45
C ALA A 66 8.42 -3.97 0.73
N LYS A 67 8.15 -5.27 0.81
CA LYS A 67 8.84 -6.27 0.01
C LYS A 67 7.97 -6.61 -1.20
N PRO A 68 8.16 -5.96 -2.36
CA PRO A 68 7.44 -6.35 -3.57
C PRO A 68 7.75 -7.81 -3.91
N ASP A 69 6.77 -8.50 -4.49
CA ASP A 69 6.75 -9.92 -4.84
C ASP A 69 6.68 -10.90 -3.64
N TYR A 70 6.80 -10.40 -2.41
CA TYR A 70 6.75 -11.22 -1.20
C TYR A 70 5.34 -11.24 -0.60
N PHE A 71 4.43 -12.00 -1.23
CA PHE A 71 3.04 -12.03 -0.80
C PHE A 71 2.82 -12.82 0.49
N LYS A 72 2.20 -12.19 1.49
CA LYS A 72 1.90 -12.85 2.78
C LYS A 72 0.87 -13.98 2.65
N ASN A 73 -0.10 -13.80 1.77
CA ASN A 73 -1.21 -14.73 1.54
C ASN A 73 -1.58 -14.79 0.06
N ASN A 74 -2.38 -15.80 -0.33
CA ASN A 74 -2.96 -15.92 -1.68
C ASN A 74 -4.24 -15.09 -1.89
N ASP A 75 -4.64 -14.30 -0.91
CA ASP A 75 -5.87 -13.50 -0.98
C ASP A 75 -5.72 -12.29 -1.91
N ILE A 76 -6.66 -12.11 -2.83
CA ILE A 76 -6.65 -11.02 -3.81
C ILE A 76 -7.74 -10.03 -3.46
N LEU A 77 -7.35 -8.88 -2.93
CA LEU A 77 -8.24 -7.78 -2.63
C LEU A 77 -8.56 -7.02 -3.91
N THR A 78 -9.81 -7.10 -4.35
CA THR A 78 -10.30 -6.29 -5.48
C THR A 78 -10.91 -5.01 -4.94
N ARG A 79 -10.28 -3.87 -5.24
CA ARG A 79 -10.73 -2.57 -4.73
C ARG A 79 -10.83 -1.53 -5.84
N ARG A 80 -11.79 -0.61 -5.69
CA ARG A 80 -12.02 0.49 -6.62
C ARG A 80 -11.26 1.75 -6.17
N LEU A 81 -10.67 2.44 -7.13
CA LEU A 81 -10.03 3.73 -6.92
C LEU A 81 -11.08 4.80 -6.60
N VAL A 82 -10.76 5.64 -5.62
CA VAL A 82 -11.62 6.76 -5.20
C VAL A 82 -11.34 7.95 -6.09
N LYS A 83 -12.39 8.51 -6.71
CA LYS A 83 -12.32 9.74 -7.51
C LYS A 83 -12.18 10.98 -6.63
N GLY A 84 -11.62 12.05 -7.17
CA GLY A 84 -11.47 13.34 -6.50
C GLY A 84 -10.32 13.38 -5.47
N CYS A 85 -9.38 12.44 -5.56
CA CYS A 85 -8.18 12.42 -4.70
C CYS A 85 -6.95 12.76 -5.52
N THR A 86 -6.14 13.72 -5.07
CA THR A 86 -4.91 14.17 -5.76
C THR A 86 -3.89 13.04 -5.95
N LYS A 87 -3.96 11.99 -5.14
CA LYS A 87 -3.16 10.77 -5.25
C LYS A 87 -4.08 9.57 -5.38
N PRO A 88 -3.70 8.54 -6.19
CA PRO A 88 -4.51 7.34 -6.33
C PRO A 88 -4.68 6.70 -4.95
N THR A 89 -5.93 6.69 -4.52
CA THR A 89 -6.33 6.26 -3.18
C THR A 89 -7.37 5.17 -3.32
N VAL A 90 -7.18 4.11 -2.55
CA VAL A 90 -8.11 2.99 -2.47
C VAL A 90 -8.80 3.07 -1.12
N LYS A 91 -10.14 3.05 -1.10
CA LYS A 91 -10.89 3.02 0.16
C LYS A 91 -10.95 1.58 0.66
N ASP A 92 -10.47 1.37 1.88
CA ASP A 92 -10.71 0.19 2.67
C ASP A 92 -11.78 0.49 3.75
N ASP A 93 -12.34 -0.53 4.37
CA ASP A 93 -13.49 -0.39 5.28
C ASP A 93 -13.14 0.50 6.48
N HIS A 94 -11.91 0.35 6.99
CA HIS A 94 -11.40 1.07 8.16
C HIS A 94 -10.33 2.13 7.83
N ALA A 95 -9.84 2.20 6.60
CA ALA A 95 -8.71 3.08 6.25
C ALA A 95 -8.68 3.50 4.77
N ARG A 96 -7.87 4.52 4.46
CA ARG A 96 -7.56 4.91 3.07
C ARG A 96 -6.17 4.42 2.72
N MET A 97 -6.05 3.58 1.71
CA MET A 97 -4.77 3.13 1.19
C MET A 97 -4.23 4.15 0.20
N ARG A 98 -2.99 4.58 0.37
CA ARG A 98 -2.33 5.53 -0.53
C ARG A 98 -1.25 4.82 -1.33
N LYS A 99 -1.14 5.16 -2.61
CA LYS A 99 0.00 4.72 -3.42
C LYS A 99 1.30 5.29 -2.85
N ILE A 100 2.30 4.43 -2.71
CA ILE A 100 3.66 4.76 -2.32
C ILE A 100 4.66 4.11 -3.27
N ASP A 101 5.86 4.66 -3.33
CA ASP A 101 6.96 4.04 -4.04
C ASP A 101 7.51 2.87 -3.20
N PRO A 102 7.68 1.66 -3.77
CA PRO A 102 8.25 0.50 -3.04
C PRO A 102 9.65 0.76 -2.51
N LEU A 103 10.39 1.67 -3.16
CA LEU A 103 11.74 2.08 -2.78
C LEU A 103 11.78 3.13 -1.68
N LYS A 104 10.62 3.68 -1.29
CA LYS A 104 10.52 4.73 -0.29
C LYS A 104 10.14 4.12 1.05
N GLY A 105 11.08 4.12 1.99
CA GLY A 105 10.83 3.72 3.38
C GLY A 105 9.72 4.56 3.99
N TYR A 106 8.74 3.90 4.61
CA TYR A 106 7.71 4.56 5.40
C TYR A 106 8.19 4.66 6.84
N SER A 107 8.61 5.85 7.26
CA SER A 107 8.94 6.12 8.65
C SER A 107 7.66 6.13 9.49
N TYR A 108 7.62 5.26 10.49
CA TYR A 108 6.57 5.26 11.50
C TYR A 108 7.17 5.65 12.85
N SER A 109 6.39 6.39 13.63
CA SER A 109 6.71 6.76 15.00
C SER A 109 5.49 6.39 15.84
N THR A 110 5.64 5.42 16.73
CA THR A 110 4.68 5.13 17.79
C THR A 110 4.88 6.20 18.85
N GLY A 111 3.81 6.94 19.19
CA GLY A 111 3.85 7.97 20.21
C GLY A 111 4.22 7.35 21.55
N ALA A 112 5.07 8.05 22.31
CA ALA A 112 5.38 7.69 23.69
C ALA A 112 4.24 8.12 24.63
#